data_AF-A0A1G5UHN5-F1
#
_entry.id   AF-A0A1G5UHN5-F1
#
_cell.length_a   1.000
_cell.length_b   1.000
_cell.length_c   1.000
_cell.angle_alpha   90.00
_cell.angle_beta   90.00
_cell.angle_gamma   90.00
#
_symmetry.space_group_name_H-M   'P 1'
#
loop_
_entity.id
_entity.type
_entity.pdbx_description
1 polymer ?
#
loop_
_entity_poly.entity_id
_entity_poly.type
_entity_poly.pdbx_seq_one_letter_code
_entity_poly.pdbx_strand_id
1 'polypeptide(L)' 'MLPSLLTGIGVADLPDFIATEYLTDGRLLALLPGWSLPGGSLSFVTPSAQARPAKVEALAEFFDLRLSPR' A
#
# COMPACT_ATOMS: atom_id res chain seq x y z
N MET A 1 -0.39 -11.63 9.44
CA MET A 1 -1.80 -11.32 9.72
C MET A 1 -2.75 -11.95 8.70
N LEU A 2 -2.48 -11.84 7.39
CA LEU A 2 -3.35 -12.37 6.34
C LEU A 2 -3.78 -13.86 6.49
N PRO A 3 -2.90 -14.83 6.82
CA PRO A 3 -3.35 -16.21 7.03
C PRO A 3 -4.41 -16.34 8.14
N SER A 4 -4.25 -15.58 9.24
CA SER A 4 -5.20 -15.55 10.35
C SER A 4 -6.56 -14.98 9.92
N LEU A 5 -6.58 -13.98 9.03
CA LEU A 5 -7.81 -13.43 8.47
C LEU A 5 -8.53 -14.46 7.59
N LEU A 6 -7.77 -15.15 6.73
CA LEU A 6 -8.31 -16.17 5.83
C LEU A 6 -8.82 -17.42 6.57
N THR A 7 -8.33 -17.68 7.78
CA THR A 7 -8.88 -18.72 8.68
C THR A 7 -10.00 -18.22 9.59
N GLY A 8 -10.41 -16.95 9.47
CA GLY A 8 -11.54 -16.40 10.21
C GLY A 8 -11.31 -16.16 11.70
N ILE A 9 -10.06 -15.99 12.14
CA ILE A 9 -9.72 -15.82 13.57
C ILE A 9 -9.43 -14.37 13.98
N GLY A 10 -9.82 -13.38 13.16
CA GLY A 10 -9.65 -11.98 13.51
C GLY A 10 -10.09 -10.97 12.44
N VAL A 11 -9.90 -9.70 12.77
CA VAL A 11 -10.11 -8.53 11.92
C VAL A 11 -8.83 -7.71 11.87
N ALA A 12 -8.55 -7.04 10.75
CA ALA A 12 -7.38 -6.17 10.62
C ALA A 12 -7.66 -5.02 9.66
N ASP A 13 -6.94 -3.93 9.85
CA ASP A 13 -6.75 -2.90 8.82
C ASP A 13 -5.70 -3.39 7.82
N LEU A 14 -6.01 -3.29 6.53
CA LEU A 14 -5.14 -3.72 5.45
C LEU A 14 -5.12 -2.65 4.35
N PRO A 15 -3.94 -2.36 3.78
CA PRO A 15 -3.90 -1.57 2.55
C PRO A 15 -4.70 -2.22 1.43
N ASP A 16 -5.41 -1.41 0.66
CA ASP A 16 -6.27 -1.87 -0.43
C ASP A 16 -5.55 -2.80 -1.42
N PHE A 17 -4.29 -2.50 -1.75
CA PHE A 17 -3.50 -3.31 -2.68
C PHE A 17 -3.21 -4.73 -2.17
N ILE A 18 -3.33 -4.99 -0.87
CA ILE A 18 -3.26 -6.34 -0.28
C ILE A 18 -4.67 -6.95 -0.22
N ALA A 19 -5.67 -6.17 0.18
CA ALA A 19 -7.03 -6.68 0.43
C ALA A 19 -7.83 -6.96 -0.84
N THR A 20 -7.57 -6.25 -1.94
CA THR A 20 -8.41 -6.22 -3.15
C THR A 20 -8.71 -7.61 -3.70
N GLU A 21 -7.72 -8.49 -3.82
CA GLU A 21 -7.92 -9.86 -4.33
C GLU A 21 -8.95 -10.62 -3.49
N TYR A 22 -8.76 -10.60 -2.16
CA TYR A 22 -9.57 -11.36 -1.22
C TYR A 22 -10.95 -10.76 -0.99
N LEU A 23 -11.11 -9.44 -1.16
CA LEU A 23 -12.40 -8.78 -1.16
C LEU A 23 -13.19 -9.13 -2.43
N THR A 24 -12.50 -9.19 -3.58
CA THR A 24 -13.12 -9.46 -4.88
C THR A 24 -13.67 -10.89 -4.96
N ASP A 25 -12.93 -11.86 -4.43
CA ASP A 25 -13.35 -13.28 -4.42
C ASP A 25 -14.14 -13.70 -3.16
N GLY A 26 -14.37 -12.76 -2.24
CA GLY A 26 -15.19 -12.98 -1.04
C GLY A 26 -14.52 -13.74 0.09
N ARG A 27 -13.20 -14.02 0.01
CA ARG A 27 -12.44 -14.61 1.12
C ARG A 27 -12.28 -13.65 2.31
N LEU A 28 -12.35 -12.34 2.07
CA LEU A 28 -12.43 -11.31 3.10
C LEU A 28 -13.71 -10.48 2.93
N LEU A 29 -14.17 -9.90 4.04
CA LEU A 29 -15.32 -9.00 4.07
C LEU A 29 -14.89 -7.63 4.60
N ALA A 30 -15.29 -6.56 3.91
CA ALA A 30 -15.07 -5.20 4.38
C ALA A 30 -15.95 -4.92 5.61
N LEU A 31 -15.33 -4.39 6.67
CA LEU A 31 -16.01 -4.01 7.91
C LEU A 31 -15.96 -2.48 8.07
N LEU A 32 -17.00 -1.91 8.69
CA LEU A 32 -17.10 -0.47 9.00
C LEU A 32 -16.85 0.46 7.79
N PRO A 33 -17.61 0.33 6.67
CA PRO A 33 -17.34 1.08 5.44
C PRO A 33 -17.46 2.61 5.56
N GLY A 34 -18.08 3.13 6.63
CA GLY A 34 -18.16 4.57 6.92
C GLY A 34 -17.01 5.11 7.77
N TRP A 35 -16.06 4.26 8.17
CA TRP A 35 -14.93 4.61 9.02
C TRP A 35 -13.63 4.57 8.21
N SER A 36 -12.75 5.53 8.46
CA SER A 36 -11.43 5.58 7.84
C SER A 36 -10.37 5.86 8.89
N LEU A 37 -9.22 5.22 8.73
CA LEU A 37 -8.00 5.54 9.46
C LEU A 37 -7.27 6.69 8.75
N PRO A 38 -6.43 7.44 9.48
CA PRO A 38 -5.48 8.34 8.84
C PRO A 38 -4.66 7.58 7.79
N GLY A 39 -4.64 8.07 6.56
CA GLY A 39 -3.92 7.42 5.47
C GLY A 39 -2.42 7.31 5.76
N GLY A 40 -1.83 6.20 5.31
CA GLY A 40 -0.38 6.02 5.32
C GLY A 40 0.30 6.82 4.21
N SER A 41 1.58 7.17 4.40
CA SER A 41 2.41 7.78 3.36
C SER A 41 3.34 6.75 2.73
N LEU A 42 3.50 6.82 1.40
CA LEU A 42 4.53 6.09 0.67
C LEU A 42 5.71 7.03 0.43
N SER A 43 6.91 6.63 0.86
CA SER A 43 8.12 7.44 0.71
C SER A 43 9.21 6.69 -0.05
N PHE A 44 9.78 7.33 -1.06
CA PHE A 44 10.98 6.84 -1.72
C PHE A 44 12.22 7.47 -1.06
N VAL A 45 12.92 6.71 -0.24
CA VAL A 45 14.04 7.20 0.58
C VAL A 45 15.37 6.82 -0.05
N THR A 46 16.26 7.81 -0.21
CA THR A 46 17.61 7.64 -0.76
C THR A 46 18.64 8.33 0.14
N PRO A 47 19.89 7.86 0.22
CA PRO A 47 20.94 8.57 0.95
C PRO A 47 21.07 10.03 0.52
N SER A 48 21.43 10.91 1.45
CA SER A 48 21.72 12.32 1.16
C SER A 48 23.05 12.45 0.41
N ALA A 49 23.01 12.26 -0.90
CA ALA A 49 24.13 12.56 -1.79
C ALA A 49 23.96 13.96 -2.37
N GLN A 50 25.07 14.67 -2.59
CA GLN A 50 25.06 16.02 -3.14
C GLN A 50 24.48 16.07 -4.57
N ALA A 51 24.66 14.99 -5.33
CA ALA A 51 23.94 14.71 -6.56
C ALA A 51 23.47 13.25 -6.54
N ARG A 52 22.21 13.00 -6.95
CA ARG A 52 21.67 11.63 -7.06
C ARG A 52 22.18 11.02 -8.37
N PRO A 53 22.58 9.73 -8.39
CA PRO A 53 22.92 9.07 -9.65
C PRO A 53 21.71 9.05 -10.60
N ALA A 54 21.95 9.23 -11.91
CA ALA A 54 20.87 9.30 -12.92
C ALA A 54 19.89 8.11 -12.87
N LYS A 55 20.36 6.90 -12.57
CA LYS A 55 19.51 5.70 -12.41
C LYS A 55 18.51 5.80 -11.23
N VAL A 56 18.88 6.53 -10.17
CA VAL A 56 18.02 6.75 -9.01
C VAL A 56 16.96 7.80 -9.34
N GLU A 57 17.33 8.84 -10.09
CA GLU A 57 16.39 9.85 -10.58
C GLU A 57 15.37 9.24 -11.55
N ALA A 58 15.82 8.43 -12.51
CA ALA A 58 14.93 7.74 -13.45
C ALA A 58 13.92 6.82 -12.73
N LEU A 59 14.33 6.13 -11.65
CA LEU A 59 13.42 5.31 -10.86
C LEU A 59 12.45 6.16 -10.03
N ALA A 60 12.92 7.28 -9.47
CA ALA A 60 12.06 8.21 -8.74
C ALA A 60 10.97 8.78 -9.65
N GLU A 61 11.32 9.19 -10.87
CA GLU A 61 10.38 9.66 -11.88
C GLU A 61 9.38 8.58 -12.29
N PHE A 62 9.84 7.33 -12.46
CA PHE A 62 8.96 6.21 -12.74
C PHE A 62 7.95 5.96 -11.62
N PHE A 63 8.37 6.05 -10.35
CA PHE A 63 7.47 5.91 -9.21
C PHE A 63 6.50 7.08 -9.09
N ASP A 64 6.95 8.31 -9.31
CA ASP A 64 6.07 9.48 -9.30
C ASP A 64 4.95 9.33 -10.34
N LEU A 65 5.30 8.93 -11.58
CA LEU A 65 4.33 8.71 -12.65
C LEU A 65 3.30 7.60 -12.35
N ARG A 66 3.68 6.59 -11.56
CA ARG A 66 2.88 5.36 -11.37
C ARG A 66 2.18 5.25 -10.03
N LEU A 67 2.72 5.89 -8.99
CA LEU A 67 2.32 5.68 -7.60
C LEU A 67 1.87 6.97 -6.91
N SER A 68 2.08 8.14 -7.52
CA SER A 68 1.56 9.38 -6.96
C SER A 68 0.03 9.41 -7.05
N PRO A 69 -0.66 9.82 -5.97
CA PRO A 69 -2.10 9.95 -5.98
C PRO A 69 -2.54 10.90 -7.11
N ARG A 70 -3.59 10.51 -7.84
CA ARG A 70 -4.22 11.35 -8.85
C ARG A 70 -5.03 12.47 -8.24
#